data_AF-W5SBE1-F1
#
_entry.id   AF-W5SBE1-F1
#
_cell.length_a   1.000
_cell.length_b   1.000
_cell.length_c   1.000
_cell.angle_alpha   90.00
_cell.angle_beta   90.00
_cell.angle_gamma   90.00
#
_symmetry.space_group_name_H-M   'P 1'
#
loop_
_entity.id
_entity.type
_entity.pdbx_description
1 polymer ?
#
loop_
_entity_poly.entity_id
_entity_poly.type
_entity_poly.pdbx_seq_one_letter_code
_entity_poly.pdbx_strand_id
1 'polypeptide(L)'
;MNKINFILVLLLLINSCNQNNNKDKEIKSKNKRDLKATQEVQKTPEEALREKLNDTEKTNLDFLKEALGNESDFNKLLSHDEYKIKSVLEHIKSELEKCTGDNANEQKETFKQVVKGALNGGKNLDKFKEQASSACQAGAGG
;
A
#
# COMPACT_ATOMS: atom_id res chain seq x y z
N MET A 1 -3.45 44.12 -12.99
CA MET A 1 -2.71 43.87 -11.73
C MET A 1 -2.47 42.37 -11.63
N ASN A 2 -1.18 42.00 -11.45
CA ASN A 2 -0.59 40.70 -11.06
C ASN A 2 -0.86 39.52 -12.05
N LYS A 3 -0.02 39.15 -13.03
CA LYS A 3 1.38 38.64 -13.06
C LYS A 3 1.67 37.47 -12.10
N ILE A 4 1.71 36.24 -12.63
CA ILE A 4 2.54 35.04 -12.30
C ILE A 4 2.36 34.12 -13.55
N ASN A 5 3.31 33.82 -14.45
CA ASN A 5 4.69 33.31 -14.43
C ASN A 5 4.86 31.89 -13.88
N PHE A 6 4.56 30.88 -14.72
CA PHE A 6 5.16 29.54 -14.62
C PHE A 6 5.53 29.05 -16.04
N ILE A 7 6.57 29.68 -16.55
CA ILE A 7 7.39 29.23 -17.66
C ILE A 7 8.52 28.37 -17.06
N LEU A 8 8.72 27.18 -17.65
CA LEU A 8 9.87 26.25 -17.60
C LEU A 8 9.78 24.99 -16.74
N VAL A 9 10.23 23.90 -17.39
CA VAL A 9 10.54 22.54 -16.91
C VAL A 9 9.31 21.61 -16.94
N LEU A 10 9.09 20.78 -17.98
CA LEU A 10 9.98 19.69 -18.38
C LEU A 10 9.68 19.22 -19.84
N LEU A 11 10.15 19.96 -20.84
CA LEU A 11 10.37 19.44 -22.19
C LEU A 11 11.76 18.80 -22.24
N LEU A 12 11.88 17.50 -21.90
CA LEU A 12 13.12 16.73 -22.11
C LEU A 12 12.83 15.22 -22.25
N LEU A 13 12.00 14.84 -23.23
CA LEU A 13 11.90 13.44 -23.69
C LEU A 13 12.00 13.35 -25.20
N ILE A 14 13.03 13.97 -25.79
CA ILE A 14 13.40 13.69 -27.18
C ILE A 14 14.92 13.62 -27.32
N ASN A 15 15.37 12.52 -27.92
CA ASN A 15 16.70 12.16 -28.42
C ASN A 15 17.70 11.50 -27.46
N SER A 16 17.75 10.17 -27.56
CA SER A 16 18.97 9.57 -28.12
C SER A 16 18.59 8.49 -29.15
N CYS A 17 18.39 8.91 -30.40
CA CYS A 17 18.65 8.03 -31.53
C CYS A 17 20.16 7.74 -31.52
N ASN A 18 20.56 6.54 -31.14
CA ASN A 18 21.88 6.03 -31.51
C ASN A 18 21.74 5.34 -32.87
N GLN A 19 21.89 6.10 -33.94
CA GLN A 19 22.18 5.52 -35.25
C GLN A 19 23.69 5.27 -35.31
N ASN A 20 24.08 4.00 -35.38
CA ASN A 20 25.28 3.67 -36.13
C ASN A 20 24.96 2.50 -37.07
N ASN A 21 24.81 2.86 -38.34
CA ASN A 21 24.73 1.91 -39.44
C ASN A 21 26.15 1.41 -39.71
N ASN A 22 26.35 0.09 -39.83
CA ASN A 22 27.09 -0.52 -40.94
C ASN A 22 27.30 -2.04 -40.77
N LYS A 23 26.76 -2.77 -41.75
CA LYS A 23 27.33 -3.93 -42.48
C LYS A 23 27.46 -5.28 -41.77
N ASP A 24 26.68 -6.22 -42.30
CA ASP A 24 27.01 -7.60 -42.63
C ASP A 24 28.15 -8.26 -41.83
N LYS A 25 27.76 -9.20 -40.95
CA LYS A 25 28.48 -10.47 -40.77
C LYS A 25 27.60 -11.48 -40.05
N GLU A 26 27.14 -12.47 -40.82
CA GLU A 26 26.72 -13.78 -40.34
C GLU A 26 27.78 -14.32 -39.36
N ILE A 27 27.43 -14.47 -38.09
CA ILE A 27 28.15 -15.34 -37.16
C ILE A 27 27.13 -16.28 -36.56
N LYS A 28 26.97 -17.43 -37.22
CA LYS A 28 26.50 -18.65 -36.58
C LYS A 28 27.48 -18.99 -35.45
N SER A 29 27.01 -18.90 -34.21
CA SER A 29 27.70 -19.50 -33.06
C SER A 29 26.65 -20.12 -32.14
N LYS A 30 26.52 -21.43 -32.28
CA LYS A 30 25.86 -22.32 -31.32
C LYS A 30 26.56 -22.16 -29.97
N ASN A 31 25.84 -21.75 -28.93
CA ASN A 31 25.95 -22.38 -27.61
C ASN A 31 24.76 -22.02 -26.72
N LYS A 32 23.84 -22.99 -26.64
CA LYS A 32 23.13 -23.43 -25.45
C LYS A 32 23.54 -22.70 -24.16
N ARG A 33 22.72 -21.75 -23.73
CA ARG A 33 22.35 -21.65 -22.33
C ARG A 33 20.84 -21.59 -22.32
N ASP A 34 20.23 -22.72 -21.99
CA ASP A 34 18.95 -22.75 -21.29
C ASP A 34 19.07 -21.79 -20.12
N LEU A 35 18.68 -20.54 -20.35
CA LEU A 35 18.46 -19.58 -19.28
C LEU A 35 17.12 -19.97 -18.68
N LYS A 36 17.12 -21.12 -17.98
CA LYS A 36 16.16 -21.38 -16.93
C LYS A 36 16.53 -20.40 -15.83
N ALA A 37 16.17 -19.13 -16.06
CA ALA A 37 16.04 -18.16 -15.01
C ALA A 37 15.04 -18.81 -14.06
N THR A 38 15.53 -19.38 -12.97
CA THR A 38 14.72 -19.56 -11.79
C THR A 38 14.23 -18.15 -11.47
N GLN A 39 13.04 -17.81 -11.97
CA GLN A 39 12.27 -16.68 -11.48
C GLN A 39 12.01 -17.05 -10.02
N GLU A 40 12.93 -16.69 -9.14
CA GLU A 40 12.55 -16.40 -7.77
C GLU A 40 11.53 -15.28 -7.92
N VAL A 41 10.25 -15.66 -7.79
CA VAL A 41 9.14 -14.73 -7.80
C VAL A 41 9.47 -13.71 -6.71
N GLN A 42 9.88 -12.51 -7.12
CA GLN A 42 10.11 -11.44 -6.16
C GLN A 42 8.79 -11.19 -5.46
N LYS A 43 8.76 -11.45 -4.15
CA LYS A 43 7.58 -11.22 -3.32
C LYS A 43 7.22 -9.75 -3.38
N THR A 44 5.93 -9.47 -3.49
CA THR A 44 5.41 -8.11 -3.34
C THR A 44 5.66 -7.61 -1.92
N PRO A 45 5.70 -6.28 -1.68
CA PRO A 45 5.79 -5.73 -0.33
C PRO A 45 4.69 -6.24 0.61
N GLU A 46 3.48 -6.49 0.08
CA GLU A 46 2.39 -7.08 0.85
C GLU A 46 2.68 -8.52 1.26
N GLU A 47 3.11 -9.37 0.34
CA GLU A 47 3.47 -10.77 0.64
C GLU A 47 4.61 -10.85 1.66
N ALA A 48 5.65 -10.03 1.47
CA ALA A 48 6.78 -9.95 2.39
C ALA A 48 6.36 -9.48 3.79
N LEU A 49 5.39 -8.55 3.89
CA LEU A 49 4.81 -8.15 5.17
C LEU A 49 3.99 -9.30 5.78
N ARG A 50 3.09 -9.94 5.01
CA ARG A 50 2.19 -11.00 5.49
C ARG A 50 2.92 -12.20 6.07
N GLU A 51 4.12 -12.53 5.59
CA GLU A 51 4.96 -13.60 6.15
C GLU A 51 5.42 -13.33 7.59
N LYS A 52 5.42 -12.07 8.00
CA LYS A 52 5.85 -11.61 9.33
C LYS A 52 4.68 -11.27 10.26
N LEU A 53 3.46 -11.47 9.79
CA LEU A 53 2.23 -11.20 10.53
C LEU A 53 1.63 -12.51 11.05
N ASN A 54 1.04 -12.45 12.24
CA ASN A 54 0.14 -13.50 12.71
C ASN A 54 -1.23 -13.41 12.01
N ASP A 55 -2.09 -14.40 12.21
CA ASP A 55 -3.36 -14.47 11.48
C ASP A 55 -4.32 -13.32 11.79
N THR A 56 -4.34 -12.84 13.05
CA THR A 56 -5.13 -11.65 13.43
C THR A 56 -4.61 -10.39 12.74
N GLU A 57 -3.29 -10.20 12.69
CA GLU A 57 -2.68 -9.08 12.00
C GLU A 57 -2.96 -9.12 10.49
N LYS A 58 -2.95 -10.30 9.86
CA LYS A 58 -3.32 -10.45 8.44
C LYS A 58 -4.77 -10.03 8.18
N THR A 59 -5.71 -10.48 9.01
CA THR A 59 -7.12 -10.07 8.89
C THR A 59 -7.30 -8.56 9.07
N ASN A 60 -6.55 -7.94 9.98
CA ASN A 60 -6.59 -6.49 10.15
C ASN A 60 -5.93 -5.75 8.98
N LEU A 61 -4.91 -6.35 8.34
CA LEU A 61 -4.31 -5.82 7.11
C LEU A 61 -5.31 -5.87 5.95
N ASP A 62 -6.11 -6.94 5.85
CA ASP A 62 -7.22 -7.04 4.89
C ASP A 62 -8.25 -5.93 5.12
N PHE A 63 -8.69 -5.74 6.37
CA PHE A 63 -9.60 -4.65 6.74
C PHE A 63 -9.05 -3.27 6.36
N LEU A 64 -7.76 -3.04 6.64
CA LEU A 64 -7.05 -1.80 6.31
C LEU A 64 -6.98 -1.56 4.79
N LYS A 65 -6.68 -2.61 4.02
CA LYS A 65 -6.63 -2.58 2.55
C LYS A 65 -8.01 -2.24 1.97
N GLU A 66 -9.06 -2.89 2.48
CA GLU A 66 -10.44 -2.59 2.12
C GLU A 66 -10.84 -1.15 2.45
N ALA A 67 -10.46 -0.65 3.63
CA ALA A 67 -10.77 0.71 4.07
C ALA A 67 -10.17 1.78 3.16
N LEU A 68 -8.92 1.59 2.71
CA LEU A 68 -8.26 2.50 1.77
C LEU A 68 -8.92 2.46 0.38
N GLY A 69 -9.41 1.28 -0.03
CA GLY A 69 -10.19 1.09 -1.26
C GLY A 69 -9.42 1.35 -2.56
N ASN A 70 -8.12 1.58 -2.49
CA ASN A 70 -7.26 1.75 -3.65
C ASN A 70 -5.84 1.26 -3.38
N GLU A 71 -5.24 0.66 -4.41
CA GLU A 71 -3.93 0.01 -4.32
C GLU A 71 -2.79 1.02 -4.13
N SER A 72 -2.91 2.23 -4.70
CA SER A 72 -1.88 3.26 -4.58
C SER A 72 -1.64 3.69 -3.14
N ASP A 73 -2.71 3.97 -2.39
CA ASP A 73 -2.61 4.37 -0.99
C ASP A 73 -2.19 3.22 -0.09
N PHE A 74 -2.62 1.99 -0.40
CA PHE A 74 -2.15 0.80 0.29
C PHE A 74 -0.64 0.58 0.08
N ASN A 75 -0.13 0.71 -1.15
CA ASN A 75 1.30 0.60 -1.45
C ASN A 75 2.14 1.70 -0.78
N LYS A 76 1.61 2.93 -0.66
CA LYS A 76 2.25 3.98 0.15
C LYS A 76 2.34 3.58 1.61
N LEU A 77 1.26 2.99 2.16
CA LEU A 77 1.26 2.48 3.53
C LEU A 77 2.30 1.38 3.73
N LEU A 78 2.42 0.44 2.78
CA LEU A 78 3.42 -0.64 2.81
C LEU A 78 4.87 -0.15 2.72
N SER A 79 5.09 1.11 2.31
CA SER A 79 6.42 1.72 2.26
C SER A 79 6.89 2.30 3.61
N HIS A 80 6.05 2.28 4.65
CA HIS A 80 6.41 2.69 6.01
C HIS A 80 7.10 1.56 6.79
N ASP A 81 7.71 1.94 7.91
CA ASP A 81 8.33 0.99 8.83
C ASP A 81 7.34 -0.09 9.28
N GLU A 82 7.77 -1.35 9.24
CA GLU A 82 6.98 -2.52 9.66
C GLU A 82 6.39 -2.34 11.06
N TYR A 83 7.17 -1.77 11.99
CA TYR A 83 6.72 -1.48 13.36
C TYR A 83 5.54 -0.50 13.40
N LYS A 84 5.55 0.55 12.56
CA LYS A 84 4.44 1.50 12.47
C LYS A 84 3.19 0.85 11.88
N ILE A 85 3.37 0.02 10.87
CA ILE A 85 2.26 -0.74 10.27
C ILE A 85 1.65 -1.67 11.32
N LYS A 86 2.46 -2.44 12.05
CA LYS A 86 1.98 -3.31 13.15
C LYS A 86 1.24 -2.54 14.24
N SER A 87 1.74 -1.36 14.63
CA SER A 87 1.06 -0.46 15.58
C SER A 87 -0.32 -0.01 15.09
N VAL A 88 -0.48 0.25 13.78
CA VAL A 88 -1.79 0.55 13.15
C VAL A 88 -2.71 -0.68 13.18
N LEU A 89 -2.19 -1.86 12.82
CA LEU A 89 -2.97 -3.11 12.81
C LEU A 89 -3.45 -3.50 14.21
N GLU A 90 -2.63 -3.28 15.24
CA GLU A 90 -2.99 -3.48 16.64
C GLU A 90 -4.09 -2.51 17.08
N HIS A 91 -4.00 -1.24 16.66
CA HIS A 91 -5.05 -0.26 16.94
C HIS A 91 -6.38 -0.65 16.30
N ILE A 92 -6.36 -1.00 15.01
CA ILE A 92 -7.53 -1.50 14.27
C ILE A 92 -8.15 -2.70 15.00
N LYS A 93 -7.32 -3.66 15.45
CA LYS A 93 -7.78 -4.79 16.26
C LYS A 93 -8.60 -4.33 17.46
N SER A 94 -8.02 -3.44 18.28
CA SER A 94 -8.63 -2.99 19.53
C SER A 94 -9.93 -2.23 19.30
N GLU A 95 -10.03 -1.46 18.20
CA GLU A 95 -11.25 -0.74 17.84
C GLU A 95 -12.33 -1.67 17.27
N LEU A 96 -11.95 -2.73 16.55
CA LEU A 96 -12.85 -3.75 16.02
C LEU A 96 -13.40 -4.68 17.10
N GLU A 97 -12.61 -4.99 18.13
CA GLU A 97 -13.04 -5.80 19.29
C GLU A 97 -14.16 -5.11 20.09
N LYS A 98 -14.26 -3.77 20.02
CA LYS A 98 -15.39 -3.03 20.61
C LYS A 98 -16.69 -3.20 19.83
N CYS A 99 -16.62 -3.59 18.56
CA CYS A 99 -17.77 -3.70 17.66
C CYS A 99 -18.47 -5.04 17.88
N THR A 100 -19.41 -5.06 18.82
CA THR A 100 -20.20 -6.23 19.23
C THR A 100 -21.70 -5.94 19.17
N GLY A 101 -22.54 -6.98 19.18
CA GLY A 101 -24.00 -6.86 19.08
C GLY A 101 -24.53 -6.73 17.65
N ASP A 102 -25.83 -6.46 17.51
CA ASP A 102 -26.55 -6.54 16.24
C ASP A 102 -26.09 -5.52 15.20
N ASN A 103 -25.63 -4.34 15.64
CA ASN A 103 -25.17 -3.25 14.76
C ASN A 103 -23.66 -3.31 14.46
N ALA A 104 -22.95 -4.37 14.89
CA ALA A 104 -21.50 -4.46 14.77
C ALA A 104 -21.01 -4.31 13.31
N ASN A 105 -21.73 -4.87 12.35
CA ASN A 105 -21.33 -4.82 10.94
C ASN A 105 -21.36 -3.39 10.38
N GLU A 106 -22.43 -2.65 10.67
CA GLU A 106 -22.61 -1.25 10.24
C GLU A 106 -21.57 -0.32 10.89
N GLN A 107 -21.25 -0.58 12.16
CA GLN A 107 -20.21 0.16 12.87
C GLN A 107 -18.81 -0.12 12.30
N LYS A 108 -18.52 -1.36 11.88
CA LYS A 108 -17.27 -1.71 11.20
C LYS A 108 -17.13 -1.00 9.85
N GLU A 109 -18.20 -0.93 9.07
CA GLU A 109 -18.21 -0.17 7.81
C GLU A 109 -18.02 1.33 8.04
N THR A 110 -18.62 1.88 9.09
CA THR A 110 -18.36 3.27 9.52
C THR A 110 -16.89 3.46 9.93
N PHE A 111 -16.32 2.49 10.67
CA PHE A 111 -14.93 2.53 11.08
C PHE A 111 -13.97 2.48 9.89
N LYS A 112 -14.28 1.75 8.81
CA LYS A 112 -13.48 1.80 7.55
C LYS A 112 -13.35 3.24 7.02
N GLN A 113 -14.42 4.02 7.04
CA GLN A 113 -14.38 5.42 6.59
C GLN A 113 -13.49 6.29 7.49
N VAL A 114 -13.54 6.05 8.81
CA VAL A 114 -12.66 6.72 9.78
C VAL A 114 -11.20 6.36 9.52
N VAL A 115 -10.88 5.08 9.33
CA VAL A 115 -9.53 4.60 9.01
C VAL A 115 -9.01 5.27 7.74
N LYS A 116 -9.82 5.32 6.69
CA LYS A 116 -9.48 5.98 5.42
C LYS A 116 -9.14 7.46 5.62
N GLY A 117 -9.97 8.17 6.38
CA GLY A 117 -9.77 9.59 6.69
C GLY A 117 -8.50 9.84 7.50
N ALA A 118 -8.29 9.07 8.58
CA ALA A 118 -7.14 9.22 9.47
C ALA A 118 -5.79 8.99 8.77
N LEU A 119 -5.72 8.00 7.87
CA LEU A 119 -4.48 7.68 7.15
C LEU A 119 -4.12 8.70 6.07
N ASN A 120 -5.08 9.54 5.65
CA ASN A 120 -4.89 10.56 4.61
C ASN A 120 -4.18 10.01 3.36
N GLY A 121 -4.69 8.89 2.83
CA GLY A 121 -4.10 8.20 1.67
C GLY A 121 -2.78 7.48 1.97
N GLY A 122 -2.65 6.87 3.16
CA GLY A 122 -1.49 6.07 3.55
C GLY A 122 -0.26 6.87 4.00
N LYS A 123 -0.43 8.16 4.34
CA LYS A 123 0.68 9.07 4.70
C LYS A 123 0.86 9.27 6.20
N ASN A 124 -0.21 9.15 6.99
CA ASN A 124 -0.23 9.58 8.38
C ASN A 124 -0.43 8.41 9.35
N LEU A 125 0.64 7.65 9.61
CA LEU A 125 0.61 6.54 10.57
C LEU A 125 0.88 7.02 12.01
N ASP A 126 1.70 8.06 12.17
CA ASP A 126 2.15 8.52 13.50
C ASP A 126 0.98 9.04 14.37
N LYS A 127 -0.02 9.67 13.76
CA LYS A 127 -1.23 10.18 14.45
C LYS A 127 -2.45 9.30 14.27
N PHE A 128 -2.30 8.11 13.66
CA PHE A 128 -3.43 7.26 13.32
C PHE A 128 -4.26 6.89 14.56
N LYS A 129 -3.59 6.47 15.64
CA LYS A 129 -4.24 6.06 16.90
C LYS A 129 -5.09 7.18 17.53
N GLU A 130 -4.66 8.43 17.39
CA GLU A 130 -5.35 9.61 17.92
C GLU A 130 -6.56 10.00 17.07
N GLN A 131 -6.55 9.65 15.78
CA GLN A 131 -7.53 10.10 14.79
C GLN A 131 -8.56 9.02 14.43
N ALA A 132 -8.24 7.75 14.66
CA ALA A 132 -9.03 6.62 14.20
C ALA A 132 -9.66 5.86 15.37
N SER A 133 -10.72 6.39 15.96
CA SER A 133 -11.55 5.66 16.94
C SER A 133 -12.81 5.13 16.28
N SER A 134 -13.21 3.90 16.61
CA SER A 134 -14.50 3.38 16.16
C SER A 134 -15.63 4.02 16.96
N ALA A 135 -16.80 4.14 16.34
CA ALA A 135 -18.03 4.49 17.05
C ALA A 135 -18.62 3.28 17.80
N CYS A 136 -17.86 2.18 17.90
CA CYS A 136 -18.30 0.97 18.55
C CYS A 136 -18.28 1.17 20.07
N GLN A 137 -19.42 0.93 20.72
CA GLN A 137 -19.51 1.01 22.17
C GLN A 137 -19.04 -0.31 22.77
N ALA A 138 -17.98 -0.26 23.59
CA ALA A 138 -17.65 -1.36 24.49
C ALA A 138 -18.74 -1.43 25.58
N GLY A 139 -19.79 -2.20 25.36
CA GLY A 139 -20.85 -2.44 26.34
C GLY A 139 -21.87 -1.30 26.46
N ALA A 140 -22.82 -1.24 25.53
CA ALA A 140 -24.14 -0.65 25.78
C ALA A 140 -25.19 -1.75 25.59
N GLY A 141 -25.08 -2.78 26.43
CA GLY A 141 -26.03 -3.89 26.52
C GLY A 141 -26.03 -4.37 27.96
N GLY A 142 -26.69 -3.61 28.84
CA GLY A 142 -27.10 -4.05 30.17
C GLY A 142 -28.46 -4.74 30.08
#